data_AF-A6DP05-F1
#
_entry.id   AF-A6DP05-F1
#
_cell.length_a   1.000
_cell.length_b   1.000
_cell.length_c   1.000
_cell.angle_alpha   90.00
_cell.angle_beta   90.00
_cell.angle_gamma   90.00
#
_symmetry.space_group_name_H-M   'P 1'
#
loop_
_entity.id
_entity.type
_entity.pdbx_description
1 polymer ?
#
loop_
_entity_poly.entity_id
_entity_poly.type
_entity_poly.pdbx_seq_one_letter_code
_entity_poly.pdbx_strand_id
1 'polypeptide(L)'
;MRKIIFISLIISLSIVAYLNRNRSSDLYDKTIHKASQRHQVPFSLIKAVIRKESSFVARQKGAAGEYGLMQIMPIAADEWARLSKRQKLKYYDILLDPEINIDIGTYLLSVNLKRWRKYDDATALALAEYNAGLGNVRKENWAPEKYDEKVLERITFPMTKKYVSDILLYRTEYLEQDQ
;
A
#
# COMPACT_ATOMS: atom_id res chain seq x y z
N MET A 1 -22.05 25.81 30.32
CA MET A 1 -22.91 24.90 29.54
C MET A 1 -22.51 24.80 28.06
N ARG A 2 -22.48 25.88 27.26
CA ARG A 2 -22.11 25.84 25.82
C ARG A 2 -20.74 25.21 25.48
N LYS A 3 -19.70 25.42 26.29
CA LYS A 3 -18.35 24.83 26.08
C LYS A 3 -18.30 23.31 26.30
N ILE A 4 -19.09 22.77 27.24
CA ILE A 4 -19.12 21.33 27.54
C ILE A 4 -19.83 20.55 26.42
N ILE A 5 -20.90 21.13 25.86
CA ILE A 5 -21.62 20.55 24.71
C ILE A 5 -20.72 20.49 23.47
N PHE A 6 -19.90 21.52 23.24
CA PHE A 6 -18.98 21.59 22.09
C PHE A 6 -17.84 20.55 22.18
N ILE A 7 -17.28 20.33 23.37
CA ILE A 7 -16.26 19.30 23.61
C ILE A 7 -16.85 17.90 23.41
N SER A 8 -18.06 17.64 23.90
CA SER A 8 -18.77 16.37 23.69
C SER A 8 -19.07 16.11 22.19
N LEU A 9 -19.39 17.15 21.42
CA LEU A 9 -19.61 17.04 19.98
C LEU A 9 -18.33 16.72 19.19
N ILE A 10 -17.19 17.29 19.57
CA ILE A 10 -15.88 16.99 18.95
C ILE A 10 -15.44 15.56 19.29
N ILE A 11 -15.59 15.14 20.54
CA ILE A 11 -15.27 13.78 20.98
C ILE A 11 -16.16 12.77 20.25
N SER A 12 -17.46 13.01 20.18
CA SER A 12 -18.38 12.12 19.46
C SER A 12 -18.10 12.08 17.96
N LEU A 13 -17.77 13.20 17.31
CA LEU A 13 -17.37 13.22 15.91
C LEU A 13 -16.05 12.47 15.67
N SER A 14 -15.09 12.61 16.59
CA SER A 14 -13.81 11.88 16.53
C SER A 14 -14.00 10.38 16.73
N ILE A 15 -14.90 9.99 17.65
CA ILE A 15 -15.29 8.58 17.86
C ILE A 15 -15.99 8.05 16.61
N VAL A 16 -16.94 8.77 16.03
CA VAL A 16 -17.62 8.34 14.80
C VAL A 16 -16.64 8.22 13.63
N ALA A 17 -15.72 9.17 13.46
CA ALA A 17 -14.68 9.10 12.44
C ALA A 17 -13.72 7.92 12.66
N TYR A 18 -13.34 7.65 13.91
CA TYR A 18 -12.53 6.50 14.29
C TYR A 18 -13.25 5.18 14.01
N LEU A 19 -14.51 5.04 14.44
CA LEU A 19 -15.34 3.85 14.21
C LEU A 19 -15.59 3.61 12.71
N ASN A 20 -15.86 4.67 11.94
CA ASN A 20 -16.02 4.56 10.48
C ASN A 20 -14.70 4.17 9.79
N ARG A 21 -13.57 4.71 10.24
CA ARG A 21 -12.25 4.33 9.71
C ARG A 21 -11.95 2.86 10.00
N ASN A 22 -12.22 2.36 11.21
CA ASN A 22 -12.04 0.93 11.53
C ASN A 22 -12.98 0.05 10.71
N ARG A 23 -14.26 0.41 10.60
CA ARG A 23 -15.23 -0.34 9.79
C ARG A 23 -14.87 -0.37 8.30
N SER A 24 -14.34 0.73 7.76
CA SER A 24 -13.85 0.82 6.39
C SER A 24 -12.56 0.02 6.18
N SER A 25 -11.71 -0.05 7.21
CA SER A 25 -10.49 -0.85 7.23
C SER A 25 -10.82 -2.35 7.10
N ASP A 26 -11.79 -2.83 7.88
CA ASP A 26 -12.07 -4.27 7.96
C ASP A 26 -12.94 -4.79 6.79
N LEU A 27 -13.59 -3.88 6.05
CA LEU A 27 -14.42 -4.20 4.89
C LEU A 27 -13.70 -5.05 3.84
N TYR A 28 -12.39 -4.85 3.69
CA TYR A 28 -11.59 -5.50 2.65
C TYR A 28 -10.76 -6.67 3.16
N ASP A 29 -10.82 -7.01 4.46
CA ASP A 29 -9.94 -8.01 5.08
C ASP A 29 -10.02 -9.38 4.39
N LYS A 30 -11.23 -9.84 4.06
CA LYS A 30 -11.41 -11.10 3.33
C LYS A 30 -10.69 -11.07 1.96
N THR A 31 -10.74 -9.94 1.27
CA THR A 31 -10.10 -9.75 -0.04
C THR A 31 -8.57 -9.67 0.11
N ILE A 32 -8.11 -8.95 1.14
CA ILE A 32 -6.69 -8.83 1.48
C ILE A 32 -6.11 -10.21 1.86
N HIS A 33 -6.80 -11.02 2.66
CA HIS A 33 -6.35 -12.38 3.00
C HIS A 33 -6.21 -13.27 1.77
N LYS A 34 -7.19 -13.25 0.85
CA LYS A 34 -7.09 -14.00 -0.41
C LYS A 34 -5.87 -13.58 -1.23
N ALA A 35 -5.64 -12.27 -1.36
CA ALA A 35 -4.49 -11.75 -2.11
C ALA A 35 -3.17 -12.08 -1.41
N SER A 36 -3.12 -11.97 -0.08
CA SER A 36 -1.99 -12.33 0.78
C SER A 36 -1.56 -13.78 0.54
N GLN A 37 -2.49 -14.72 0.63
CA GLN A 37 -2.23 -16.14 0.40
C GLN A 37 -1.77 -16.42 -1.04
N ARG A 38 -2.43 -15.81 -2.02
CA ARG A 38 -2.12 -15.99 -3.45
C ARG A 38 -0.71 -15.53 -3.81
N HIS A 39 -0.29 -14.38 -3.30
CA HIS A 39 0.95 -13.71 -3.70
C HIS A 39 2.09 -13.86 -2.68
N GLN A 40 1.83 -14.51 -1.55
CA GLN A 40 2.77 -14.71 -0.44
C GLN A 40 3.30 -13.36 0.09
N VAL A 41 2.39 -12.41 0.29
CA VAL A 41 2.69 -11.10 0.89
C VAL A 41 1.95 -11.01 2.22
N PRO A 42 2.59 -10.58 3.32
CA PRO A 42 1.93 -10.46 4.62
C PRO A 42 0.67 -9.61 4.53
N PHE A 43 -0.42 -10.09 5.14
CA PHE A 43 -1.69 -9.39 5.21
C PHE A 43 -1.49 -7.98 5.80
N SER A 44 -0.72 -7.88 6.88
CA SER A 44 -0.40 -6.65 7.59
C SER A 44 0.21 -5.59 6.67
N LEU A 45 1.09 -6.01 5.77
CA LEU A 45 1.77 -5.12 4.83
C LEU A 45 0.81 -4.61 3.75
N ILE A 46 -0.05 -5.49 3.20
CA ILE A 46 -1.04 -5.09 2.19
C ILE A 46 -2.03 -4.08 2.79
N LYS A 47 -2.55 -4.36 3.98
CA LYS A 47 -3.50 -3.48 4.68
C LYS A 47 -2.87 -2.12 5.00
N ALA A 48 -1.60 -2.09 5.41
CA ALA A 48 -0.85 -0.86 5.63
C ALA A 48 -0.65 -0.03 4.35
N VAL A 49 -0.36 -0.68 3.21
CA VAL A 49 -0.28 -0.01 1.89
C VAL A 49 -1.63 0.59 1.52
N ILE A 50 -2.73 -0.16 1.60
CA ILE A 50 -4.08 0.34 1.28
C ILE A 50 -4.44 1.56 2.14
N ARG A 51 -4.13 1.51 3.43
CA ARG A 51 -4.33 2.65 4.34
C ARG A 51 -3.56 3.88 3.88
N LYS A 52 -2.30 3.71 3.50
CA LYS A 52 -1.45 4.82 3.03
C LYS A 52 -1.93 5.38 1.69
N GLU A 53 -2.36 4.53 0.77
CA GLU A 53 -2.68 4.89 -0.61
C GLU A 53 -4.05 5.54 -0.75
N SER A 54 -5.09 4.99 -0.11
CA SER A 54 -6.46 5.46 -0.30
C SER A 54 -7.23 5.67 0.99
N SER A 55 -6.64 5.38 2.15
CA SER A 55 -7.38 5.29 3.42
C SER A 55 -8.66 4.44 3.27
N PHE A 56 -8.56 3.34 2.51
CA PHE A 56 -9.63 2.39 2.21
C PHE A 56 -10.78 2.94 1.33
N VAL A 57 -10.54 4.03 0.60
CA VAL A 57 -11.51 4.58 -0.36
C VAL A 57 -11.37 3.87 -1.71
N ALA A 58 -12.20 2.85 -1.96
CA ALA A 58 -12.10 2.01 -3.17
C ALA A 58 -12.26 2.75 -4.49
N ARG A 59 -12.99 3.87 -4.50
CA ARG A 59 -13.19 4.68 -5.72
C ARG A 59 -12.21 5.86 -5.83
N GLN A 60 -11.13 5.86 -5.05
CA GLN A 60 -10.13 6.91 -5.07
C GLN A 60 -9.48 7.02 -6.46
N LYS A 61 -9.41 8.25 -6.98
CA LYS A 61 -8.63 8.60 -8.17
C LYS A 61 -7.58 9.60 -7.73
N GLY A 62 -6.31 9.24 -7.86
CA GLY A 62 -5.21 10.12 -7.51
C GLY A 62 -4.87 11.09 -8.63
N ALA A 63 -4.00 12.06 -8.33
CA ALA A 63 -3.74 13.19 -9.20
C ALA A 63 -2.83 12.85 -10.39
N ALA A 64 -2.02 11.80 -10.28
CA ALA A 64 -1.13 11.33 -11.36
C ALA A 64 -1.79 10.27 -12.27
N GLY A 65 -3.08 9.95 -12.05
CA GLY A 65 -3.82 8.96 -12.82
C GLY A 65 -3.82 7.55 -12.22
N GLU A 66 -3.57 7.43 -10.93
CA GLU A 66 -3.63 6.21 -10.14
C GLU A 66 -5.07 5.92 -9.64
N TYR A 67 -5.43 4.63 -9.53
CA TYR A 67 -6.80 4.20 -9.25
C TYR A 67 -6.91 3.24 -8.06
N GLY A 68 -7.99 3.39 -7.30
CA GLY A 68 -8.49 2.40 -6.35
C GLY A 68 -7.71 2.29 -5.04
N LEU A 69 -7.91 1.18 -4.34
CA LEU A 69 -7.44 0.98 -2.96
C LEU A 69 -5.92 1.08 -2.78
N MET A 70 -5.18 0.54 -3.74
CA MET A 70 -3.72 0.49 -3.75
C MET A 70 -3.11 1.43 -4.80
N GLN A 71 -3.90 2.39 -5.30
CA GLN A 71 -3.47 3.46 -6.22
C GLN A 71 -2.64 2.92 -7.40
N ILE A 72 -3.25 2.04 -8.18
CA ILE A 72 -2.59 1.37 -9.31
C ILE A 72 -2.58 2.26 -10.54
N MET A 73 -1.40 2.44 -11.12
CA MET A 73 -1.23 3.11 -12.41
C MET A 73 -1.64 2.18 -13.56
N PRO A 74 -2.34 2.69 -14.60
CA PRO A 74 -2.66 1.97 -15.83
C PRO A 74 -1.52 1.13 -16.41
N ILE A 75 -0.32 1.71 -16.49
CA ILE A 75 0.86 1.05 -17.05
C ILE A 75 1.30 -0.18 -16.23
N ALA A 76 1.18 -0.11 -14.91
CA ALA A 76 1.51 -1.22 -14.02
C ALA A 76 0.47 -2.35 -14.13
N ALA A 77 -0.79 -2.00 -14.34
CA ALA A 77 -1.86 -2.96 -14.57
C ALA A 77 -1.69 -3.70 -15.92
N ASP A 78 -1.24 -3.00 -16.96
CA ASP A 78 -0.89 -3.61 -18.25
C ASP A 78 0.29 -4.58 -18.12
N GLU A 79 1.32 -4.23 -17.35
CA GLU A 79 2.45 -5.11 -17.07
C GLU A 79 2.02 -6.36 -16.29
N TRP A 80 1.18 -6.20 -15.26
CA TRP A 80 0.57 -7.31 -14.51
C TRP A 80 -0.21 -8.25 -15.42
N ALA A 81 -1.06 -7.72 -16.30
CA ALA A 81 -1.87 -8.53 -17.21
C ALA A 81 -0.98 -9.38 -18.12
N ARG A 82 0.06 -8.77 -18.69
CA ARG A 82 1.05 -9.45 -19.54
C ARG A 82 1.78 -10.56 -18.80
N LEU A 83 2.31 -10.28 -17.61
CA LEU A 83 3.12 -11.23 -16.85
C LEU A 83 2.28 -12.35 -16.21
N SER A 84 1.03 -12.06 -15.84
CA SER A 84 0.09 -13.02 -15.27
C SER A 84 -0.67 -13.83 -16.31
N LYS A 85 -0.35 -13.66 -17.61
CA LYS A 85 -1.07 -14.27 -18.75
C LYS A 85 -2.59 -14.01 -18.72
N ARG A 86 -3.00 -12.86 -18.19
CA ARG A 86 -4.40 -12.42 -18.14
C ARG A 86 -4.69 -11.52 -19.33
N GLN A 87 -5.97 -11.42 -19.70
CA GLN A 87 -6.37 -10.52 -20.76
C GLN A 87 -6.04 -9.08 -20.37
N LYS A 88 -5.54 -8.29 -21.34
CA LYS A 88 -5.31 -6.86 -21.15
C LYS A 88 -6.58 -6.21 -20.61
N LEU A 89 -6.45 -5.42 -19.57
CA LEU A 89 -7.57 -4.68 -18.99
C LEU A 89 -7.97 -3.58 -19.97
N LYS A 90 -9.10 -3.78 -20.66
CA LYS A 90 -9.60 -2.82 -21.67
C LYS A 90 -10.21 -1.56 -21.06
N TYR A 91 -10.53 -1.57 -19.77
CA TYR A 91 -11.28 -0.51 -19.09
C TYR A 91 -10.62 -0.14 -17.77
N TYR A 92 -10.11 1.09 -17.63
CA TYR A 92 -9.49 1.54 -16.38
C TYR A 92 -10.45 1.59 -15.19
N ASP A 93 -11.76 1.66 -15.43
CA ASP A 93 -12.77 1.51 -14.38
C ASP A 93 -12.69 0.16 -13.65
N ILE A 94 -12.10 -0.87 -14.27
CA ILE A 94 -11.83 -2.16 -13.61
C ILE A 94 -10.82 -2.02 -12.47
N LEU A 95 -9.96 -0.99 -12.49
CA LEU A 95 -9.03 -0.70 -11.40
C LEU A 95 -9.73 -0.11 -10.18
N LEU A 96 -11.00 0.28 -10.30
CA LEU A 96 -11.83 0.70 -9.16
C LEU A 96 -12.54 -0.50 -8.49
N ASP A 97 -12.47 -1.70 -9.07
CA ASP A 97 -12.94 -2.91 -8.42
C ASP A 97 -11.97 -3.31 -7.29
N PRO A 98 -12.42 -3.40 -6.03
CA PRO A 98 -11.55 -3.72 -4.90
C PRO A 98 -10.77 -5.03 -5.03
N GLU A 99 -11.40 -6.09 -5.55
CA GLU A 99 -10.77 -7.41 -5.64
C GLU A 99 -9.65 -7.41 -6.68
N ILE A 100 -9.92 -6.81 -7.85
CA ILE A 100 -8.92 -6.68 -8.91
C ILE A 100 -7.80 -5.72 -8.49
N ASN A 101 -8.13 -4.59 -7.88
CA ASN A 101 -7.14 -3.60 -7.46
C ASN A 101 -6.18 -4.15 -6.40
N ILE A 102 -6.72 -4.80 -5.36
CA ILE A 102 -5.91 -5.45 -4.32
C ILE A 102 -5.05 -6.56 -4.92
N ASP A 103 -5.59 -7.36 -5.84
CA ASP A 103 -4.84 -8.45 -6.47
C ASP A 103 -3.64 -7.93 -7.29
N ILE A 104 -3.84 -6.87 -8.08
CA ILE A 104 -2.77 -6.25 -8.87
C ILE A 104 -1.72 -5.62 -7.95
N GLY A 105 -2.13 -4.80 -6.98
CA GLY A 105 -1.19 -4.14 -6.07
C GLY A 105 -0.39 -5.13 -5.24
N THR A 106 -1.03 -6.20 -4.76
CA THR A 106 -0.34 -7.26 -4.01
C THR A 106 0.64 -8.03 -4.89
N TYR A 107 0.29 -8.30 -6.15
CA TYR A 107 1.23 -8.90 -7.09
C TYR A 107 2.47 -8.03 -7.30
N LEU A 108 2.28 -6.72 -7.55
CA LEU A 108 3.40 -5.79 -7.76
C LEU A 108 4.32 -5.77 -6.55
N LEU A 109 3.74 -5.71 -5.35
CA LEU A 109 4.49 -5.76 -4.10
C LEU A 109 5.25 -7.09 -3.94
N SER A 110 4.64 -8.22 -4.29
CA SER A 110 5.30 -9.54 -4.30
C SER A 110 6.51 -9.58 -5.23
N VAL A 111 6.39 -9.01 -6.44
CA VAL A 111 7.50 -8.91 -7.39
C VAL A 111 8.63 -8.08 -6.82
N ASN A 112 8.33 -6.92 -6.21
CA ASN A 112 9.32 -6.06 -5.59
C ASN A 112 10.02 -6.75 -4.41
N LEU A 113 9.25 -7.39 -3.51
CA LEU A 113 9.80 -8.14 -2.38
C LEU A 113 10.74 -9.26 -2.85
N LYS A 114 10.36 -10.01 -3.89
CA LYS A 114 11.21 -11.05 -4.48
C LYS A 114 12.50 -10.46 -5.07
N ARG A 115 12.44 -9.28 -5.68
CA ARG A 115 13.61 -8.59 -6.23
C ARG A 115 14.62 -8.21 -5.15
N TRP A 116 14.14 -7.74 -4.00
CA TRP A 116 14.98 -7.24 -2.92
C TRP A 116 15.24 -8.26 -1.81
N ARG A 117 14.77 -9.51 -1.94
CA ARG A 117 14.84 -10.55 -0.89
C ARG A 117 16.21 -10.82 -0.26
N LYS A 118 17.30 -10.41 -0.92
CA LYS A 118 18.67 -10.58 -0.42
C LYS A 118 19.07 -9.52 0.62
N TYR A 119 18.31 -8.43 0.73
CA TYR A 119 18.53 -7.33 1.66
C TYR A 119 17.75 -7.55 2.95
N ASP A 120 18.35 -7.25 4.10
CA ASP A 120 17.68 -7.32 5.40
C ASP A 120 16.51 -6.34 5.47
N ASP A 121 16.62 -5.20 4.76
CA ASP A 121 15.57 -4.18 4.64
C ASP A 121 14.81 -4.28 3.30
N ALA A 122 14.59 -5.52 2.81
CA ALA A 122 13.89 -5.81 1.57
C ALA A 122 12.49 -5.16 1.50
N THR A 123 11.79 -5.05 2.65
CA THR A 123 10.46 -4.42 2.70
C THR A 123 10.54 -2.93 2.38
N ALA A 124 11.53 -2.20 2.93
CA ALA A 124 11.70 -0.78 2.64
C ALA A 124 12.03 -0.54 1.16
N LEU A 125 12.92 -1.36 0.56
CA LEU A 125 13.22 -1.27 -0.87
C LEU A 125 12.00 -1.59 -1.73
N ALA A 126 11.22 -2.60 -1.35
CA ALA A 126 10.03 -2.98 -2.11
C ALA A 126 8.96 -1.87 -2.10
N LEU A 127 8.78 -1.20 -0.96
CA LEU A 127 7.88 -0.05 -0.83
C LEU A 127 8.41 1.19 -1.55
N ALA A 128 9.72 1.42 -1.53
CA ALA A 128 10.35 2.49 -2.29
C ALA A 128 10.20 2.27 -3.81
N GLU A 129 10.39 1.03 -4.29
CA GLU A 129 10.11 0.66 -5.69
C GLU A 129 8.63 0.81 -6.03
N TYR A 130 7.73 0.46 -5.10
CA TYR A 130 6.28 0.61 -5.32
C TYR A 130 5.89 2.07 -5.53
N ASN A 131 6.43 2.98 -4.72
CA ASN A 131 6.09 4.40 -4.77
C ASN A 131 6.85 5.19 -5.84
N ALA A 132 8.15 4.96 -5.99
CA ALA A 132 9.01 5.75 -6.87
C ALA A 132 9.42 5.01 -8.15
N GLY A 133 9.14 3.72 -8.27
CA GLY A 133 9.56 2.89 -9.41
C GLY A 133 11.03 2.45 -9.34
N LEU A 134 11.31 1.30 -9.97
CA LEU A 134 12.64 0.66 -9.96
C LEU A 134 13.74 1.55 -10.55
N GLY A 135 13.40 2.35 -11.57
CA GLY A 135 14.33 3.27 -12.20
C GLY A 135 14.91 4.27 -11.22
N ASN A 136 14.08 4.85 -10.35
CA ASN A 136 14.53 5.82 -9.34
C ASN A 136 15.32 5.15 -8.22
N VAL A 137 14.88 3.99 -7.72
CA VAL A 137 15.63 3.21 -6.72
C VAL A 137 17.06 2.93 -7.19
N ARG A 138 17.24 2.59 -8.47
CA ARG A 138 18.56 2.33 -9.09
C ARG A 138 19.35 3.61 -9.34
N LYS A 139 18.73 4.62 -9.96
CA LYS A 139 19.37 5.89 -10.31
C LYS A 139 19.94 6.59 -9.07
N GLU A 140 19.18 6.58 -7.98
CA GLU A 140 19.53 7.25 -6.73
C GLU A 140 20.32 6.35 -5.76
N ASN A 141 20.64 5.11 -6.16
CA ASN A 141 21.43 4.15 -5.37
C ASN A 141 20.89 3.92 -3.94
N TRP A 142 19.57 3.78 -3.80
CA TRP A 142 18.92 3.54 -2.50
C TRP A 142 19.16 2.12 -1.97
N ALA A 143 19.40 1.15 -2.85
CA ALA A 143 19.84 -0.18 -2.45
C ALA A 143 21.31 -0.12 -1.99
N PRO A 144 21.63 -0.45 -0.73
CA PRO A 144 23.00 -0.40 -0.24
C PRO A 144 23.90 -1.43 -0.94
N GLU A 145 25.21 -1.23 -0.85
CA GLU A 145 26.19 -2.22 -1.34
C GLU A 145 26.16 -3.48 -0.46
N LYS A 146 26.12 -3.27 0.87
CA LYS A 146 25.95 -4.34 1.85
C LYS A 146 24.49 -4.60 2.12
N TYR A 147 24.12 -5.87 2.26
CA TYR A 147 22.72 -6.26 2.34
C TYR A 147 22.07 -6.03 3.71
N ASP A 148 22.86 -5.84 4.76
CA ASP A 148 22.46 -5.64 6.16
C ASP A 148 22.22 -4.15 6.54
N GLU A 149 22.51 -3.23 5.63
CA GLU A 149 22.35 -1.79 5.87
C GLU A 149 20.87 -1.34 5.81
N LYS A 150 20.54 -0.35 6.65
CA LYS A 150 19.22 0.29 6.65
C LYS A 150 18.99 1.10 5.38
N VAL A 151 17.82 0.95 4.79
CA VAL A 151 17.47 1.58 3.51
C VAL A 151 16.80 2.93 3.71
N LEU A 152 16.01 3.09 4.79
CA LEU A 152 15.16 4.28 4.96
C LEU A 152 15.95 5.58 4.82
N GLU A 153 17.13 5.68 5.45
CA GLU A 153 17.95 6.90 5.39
C GLU A 153 18.56 7.19 4.02
N ARG A 154 18.70 6.18 3.17
CA ARG A 154 19.23 6.31 1.80
C ARG A 154 18.19 6.87 0.82
N ILE A 155 16.90 6.80 1.15
CA ILE A 155 15.82 7.31 0.30
C ILE A 155 15.90 8.84 0.26
N THR A 156 16.42 9.38 -0.83
CA THR A 156 16.65 10.82 -1.05
C THR A 156 15.37 11.59 -1.31
N PHE A 157 14.33 10.93 -1.83
CA PHE A 157 13.04 11.58 -2.12
C PHE A 157 12.22 11.71 -0.82
N PRO A 158 11.94 12.94 -0.32
CA PRO A 158 11.31 13.10 0.99
C PRO A 158 9.91 12.48 1.08
N MET A 159 9.12 12.58 0.01
CA MET A 159 7.79 11.97 -0.06
C MET A 159 7.86 10.44 -0.02
N THR A 160 8.83 9.84 -0.71
CA THR A 160 9.03 8.38 -0.70
C THR A 160 9.56 7.89 0.64
N LYS A 161 10.51 8.61 1.26
CA LYS A 161 10.99 8.30 2.63
C LYS A 161 9.82 8.32 3.62
N LYS A 162 8.97 9.35 3.54
CA LYS A 162 7.74 9.42 4.35
C LYS A 162 6.77 8.29 4.04
N TYR A 163 6.55 7.96 2.77
CA TYR A 163 5.68 6.86 2.34
C TYR A 163 6.10 5.53 2.97
N VAL A 164 7.39 5.18 2.87
CA VAL A 164 7.94 3.95 3.45
C VAL A 164 7.80 3.96 4.97
N SER A 165 8.19 5.04 5.64
CA SER A 165 8.10 5.16 7.10
C SER A 165 6.66 5.03 7.61
N ASP A 166 5.70 5.70 6.97
CA ASP A 166 4.29 5.64 7.35
C ASP A 166 3.72 4.22 7.22
N ILE A 167 4.08 3.48 6.16
CA ILE A 167 3.59 2.11 5.96
C ILE A 167 4.22 1.14 6.95
N LEU A 168 5.52 1.26 7.21
CA LEU A 168 6.18 0.43 8.23
C LEU A 168 5.56 0.68 9.61
N LEU A 169 5.19 1.92 9.92
CA LEU A 169 4.45 2.25 11.13
C LEU A 169 3.04 1.65 11.11
N TYR A 170 2.23 1.88 10.08
CA TYR A 170 0.86 1.33 10.01
C TYR A 170 0.84 -0.20 10.07
N ARG A 171 1.86 -0.85 9.50
CA ARG A 171 1.97 -2.31 9.53
C ARG A 171 2.01 -2.86 10.94
N THR A 172 2.64 -2.16 11.91
CA THR A 172 2.73 -2.64 13.29
C THR A 172 1.35 -2.78 13.94
N GLU A 173 0.38 -1.96 13.52
CA GLU A 173 -1.01 -2.01 13.97
C GLU A 173 -1.76 -3.27 13.45
N TYR A 174 -1.23 -3.95 12.44
CA TYR A 174 -1.88 -5.08 11.77
C TYR A 174 -1.12 -6.42 11.89
N LEU A 175 -0.01 -6.47 12.63
CA LEU A 175 0.84 -7.68 12.71
C LEU A 175 0.12 -8.91 13.27
N GLU A 176 -0.80 -8.72 14.22
CA GLU A 176 -1.56 -9.84 14.80
C GLU A 176 -2.51 -10.51 13.79
N GLN A 177 -2.81 -9.83 12.67
CA GLN A 177 -3.70 -10.32 11.61
C GLN A 177 -2.95 -11.16 10.56
N ASP A 178 -1.63 -11.35 10.70
CA ASP A 178 -0.85 -12.25 9.85
C ASP A 178 -0.97 -13.74 10.26
N GLN A 179 -1.68 -14.04 11.37
CA GLN A 179 -1.86 -15.39 11.93
C GLN A 179 -2.92 -16.23 11.21
#